data_AF-A0A5J4P917-F1
#
_entry.id   AF-A0A5J4P917-F1
#
_cell.length_a   1.000
_cell.length_b   1.000
_cell.length_c   1.000
_cell.angle_alpha   90.00
_cell.angle_beta   90.00
_cell.angle_gamma   90.00
#
_symmetry.space_group_name_H-M   'P 1'
#
loop_
_entity.id
_entity.type
_entity.pdbx_description
1 polymer ?
#
loop_
_entity_poly.entity_id
_entity_poly.type
_entity_poly.pdbx_seq_one_letter_code
_entity_poly.pdbx_strand_id
1 'polypeptide(L)'
;VTAIIAGFIISLLGGSKVQIGGPTGAFIVIVYGVIQQYGETGLIIATIMAGVILLLLGVFKLGVVIKFIPYPIIVGFTSGIAVTIFTTQIADIFGLSFGGEKVPGDFVGKWLLYFRHFDSINWWNTAVAMLSIAIIALTPRFLKKIPGSLVAIVLVTVIVYLIKTFTGIDSIDTIGDRFSIKSELPDAEIPAINWEA
;
A
#
# COMPACT_ATOMS: atom_id res chain seq x y z
N VAL A 1 -2.46 11.45 -5.38
CA VAL A 1 -3.73 11.92 -5.97
C VAL A 1 -4.95 11.26 -5.34
N THR A 2 -5.05 9.92 -5.32
CA THR A 2 -6.21 9.19 -4.78
C THR A 2 -6.64 9.62 -3.38
N ALA A 3 -5.70 9.76 -2.44
CA ALA A 3 -6.02 10.21 -1.08
C ALA A 3 -6.61 11.63 -1.02
N ILE A 4 -6.17 12.53 -1.91
CA ILE A 4 -6.64 13.92 -1.97
C ILE A 4 -8.08 13.95 -2.50
N ILE A 5 -8.33 13.33 -3.66
CA ILE A 5 -9.65 13.33 -4.30
C ILE A 5 -10.65 12.54 -3.45
N ALA A 6 -10.32 11.30 -3.06
CA ALA A 6 -11.21 10.47 -2.26
C ALA A 6 -11.47 11.08 -0.88
N GLY A 7 -10.43 11.61 -0.21
CA GLY A 7 -10.56 12.26 1.08
C GLY A 7 -11.47 13.49 1.01
N PHE A 8 -11.32 14.33 -0.02
CA PHE A 8 -12.19 15.48 -0.26
C PHE A 8 -13.64 15.07 -0.51
N ILE A 9 -13.89 14.14 -1.43
CA ILE A 9 -15.25 13.67 -1.77
C ILE A 9 -15.93 13.03 -0.55
N ILE A 10 -15.22 12.17 0.19
CA ILE A 10 -15.76 11.52 1.40
C ILE A 10 -16.04 12.55 2.50
N SER A 11 -15.21 13.57 2.67
CA SER A 11 -15.45 14.61 3.67
C SER A 11 -16.64 15.51 3.28
N LEU A 12 -16.81 15.77 1.98
CA LEU A 12 -17.88 16.61 1.45
C LEU A 12 -19.26 15.90 1.47
N LEU A 13 -19.29 14.62 1.10
CA LEU A 13 -20.52 13.84 0.92
C LEU A 13 -20.79 12.83 2.05
N GLY A 14 -19.87 12.68 3.00
CA GLY A 14 -19.94 11.71 4.09
C GLY A 14 -20.95 12.06 5.17
N GLY A 15 -21.35 11.05 5.95
CA GLY A 15 -22.34 11.20 7.03
C GLY A 15 -21.74 11.42 8.43
N SER A 16 -20.42 11.46 8.57
CA SER A 16 -19.75 11.53 9.88
C SER A 16 -18.71 12.64 9.92
N LYS A 17 -18.73 13.43 11.01
CA LYS A 17 -17.81 14.55 11.25
C LYS A 17 -16.35 14.13 11.50
N VAL A 18 -16.10 12.83 11.72
CA VAL A 18 -14.78 12.28 12.08
C VAL A 18 -14.27 11.25 11.08
N GLN A 19 -14.96 11.07 9.95
CA GLN A 19 -14.57 10.09 8.95
C GLN A 19 -13.45 10.64 8.07
N ILE A 20 -12.32 9.93 8.05
CA ILE A 20 -11.20 10.22 7.15
C ILE A 20 -11.21 9.15 6.06
N GLY A 21 -11.33 9.60 4.81
CA GLY A 21 -11.32 8.74 3.63
C GLY A 21 -9.97 8.71 2.95
N GLY A 22 -9.52 7.54 2.50
CA GLY A 22 -8.28 7.38 1.76
C GLY A 22 -8.02 5.95 1.29
N PRO A 23 -7.00 5.73 0.45
CA PRO A 23 -6.61 4.39 0.02
C PRO A 23 -6.14 3.57 1.23
N THR A 24 -6.70 2.37 1.40
CA THR A 24 -6.32 1.47 2.50
C THR A 24 -5.35 0.41 1.97
N GLY A 25 -4.21 0.22 2.67
CA GLY A 25 -3.19 -0.78 2.29
C GLY A 25 -3.74 -2.21 2.20
N ALA A 26 -4.83 -2.50 2.90
CA ALA A 26 -5.57 -3.75 2.85
C ALA A 26 -6.01 -4.17 1.43
N PHE A 27 -6.26 -3.21 0.53
CA PHE A 27 -6.69 -3.50 -0.84
C PHE A 27 -5.54 -3.76 -1.80
N ILE A 28 -4.28 -3.49 -1.43
CA ILE A 28 -3.13 -3.56 -2.34
C ILE A 28 -3.02 -4.94 -2.99
N VAL A 29 -3.20 -6.02 -2.22
CA VAL A 29 -3.07 -7.38 -2.76
C VAL A 29 -4.18 -7.73 -3.74
N ILE A 30 -5.41 -7.29 -3.49
CA ILE A 30 -6.54 -7.48 -4.41
C ILE A 30 -6.29 -6.67 -5.69
N VAL A 31 -5.94 -5.39 -5.54
CA VAL A 31 -5.63 -4.48 -6.65
C VAL A 31 -4.51 -5.04 -7.53
N TYR A 32 -3.43 -5.53 -6.90
CA TYR A 32 -2.32 -6.15 -7.60
C TYR A 32 -2.75 -7.42 -8.36
N GLY A 33 -3.57 -8.28 -7.73
CA GLY A 33 -4.13 -9.46 -8.39
C GLY A 33 -4.99 -9.11 -9.61
N VAL A 34 -5.85 -8.09 -9.49
CA VAL A 34 -6.67 -7.59 -10.61
C VAL A 34 -5.79 -7.04 -11.73
N ILE A 35 -4.74 -6.28 -11.42
CA ILE A 35 -3.79 -5.79 -12.45
C ILE A 35 -3.07 -6.94 -13.14
N GLN A 36 -2.63 -7.96 -12.39
CA GLN A 36 -1.96 -9.13 -12.98
C GLN A 36 -2.87 -9.90 -13.94
N GLN A 37 -4.16 -9.99 -13.63
CA GLN A 37 -5.11 -10.77 -14.40
C GLN A 37 -5.79 -9.98 -15.54
N TYR A 38 -6.13 -8.71 -15.30
CA TYR A 38 -6.97 -7.89 -16.18
C TYR A 38 -6.29 -6.58 -16.61
N GLY A 39 -5.04 -6.34 -16.21
CA GLY A 39 -4.31 -5.12 -16.51
C GLY A 39 -4.83 -3.87 -15.78
N GLU A 40 -4.19 -2.73 -16.05
CA GLU A 40 -4.57 -1.45 -15.46
C GLU A 40 -5.96 -0.99 -15.90
N THR A 41 -6.31 -1.21 -17.18
CA THR A 41 -7.64 -0.91 -17.71
C THR A 41 -8.73 -1.71 -16.98
N GLY A 42 -8.49 -3.00 -16.74
CA GLY A 42 -9.40 -3.85 -15.98
C GLY A 42 -9.60 -3.37 -14.54
N LEU A 43 -8.55 -2.90 -13.87
CA LEU A 43 -8.64 -2.30 -12.55
C LEU A 43 -9.53 -1.04 -12.55
N ILE A 44 -9.37 -0.16 -13.53
CA ILE A 44 -10.18 1.07 -13.63
C ILE A 44 -11.66 0.71 -13.80
N ILE A 45 -11.98 -0.21 -14.72
CA ILE A 45 -13.35 -0.67 -14.95
C ILE A 45 -13.94 -1.31 -13.68
N ALA A 46 -13.20 -2.21 -13.04
CA ALA A 46 -13.62 -2.85 -11.80
C ALA A 46 -13.87 -1.81 -10.67
N THR A 47 -13.06 -0.76 -10.61
CA THR A 47 -13.21 0.32 -9.62
C THR A 47 -14.47 1.15 -9.89
N ILE A 48 -14.77 1.47 -11.16
CA ILE A 48 -16.01 2.16 -11.54
C ILE A 48 -17.22 1.29 -11.20
N MET A 49 -17.19 0.00 -11.54
CA MET A 49 -18.25 -0.95 -11.20
C MET A 49 -18.47 -1.05 -9.68
N ALA A 50 -17.38 -1.16 -8.90
CA ALA A 50 -17.45 -1.15 -7.45
C ALA A 50 -18.09 0.14 -6.91
N GLY A 51 -17.74 1.30 -7.49
CA GLY A 51 -18.36 2.59 -7.15
C GLY A 51 -19.87 2.60 -7.41
N VAL A 52 -20.32 2.12 -8.58
CA VAL A 52 -21.75 2.01 -8.91
C VAL A 52 -22.47 1.08 -7.94
N ILE A 53 -21.89 -0.09 -7.65
CA ILE A 53 -22.46 -1.05 -6.69
C ILE A 53 -22.58 -0.39 -5.31
N LEU A 54 -21.54 0.29 -4.83
CA LEU A 54 -21.57 0.98 -3.54
C LEU A 54 -22.64 2.09 -3.49
N LEU A 55 -22.82 2.85 -4.57
CA LEU A 55 -23.90 3.84 -4.68
C LEU A 55 -25.28 3.17 -4.59
N LEU A 56 -25.50 2.09 -5.33
CA LEU A 56 -26.76 1.33 -5.28
C LEU A 56 -27.02 0.78 -3.87
N LEU A 57 -26.02 0.15 -3.23
CA LEU A 57 -26.13 -0.32 -1.85
C LEU A 57 -26.47 0.82 -0.88
N GLY A 58 -25.92 2.02 -1.10
CA GLY A 58 -26.25 3.23 -0.35
C GLY A 58 -27.69 3.68 -0.54
N VAL A 59 -28.17 3.76 -1.79
CA VAL A 59 -29.55 4.13 -2.15
C VAL A 59 -30.56 3.15 -1.54
N PHE A 60 -30.27 1.85 -1.61
CA PHE A 60 -31.11 0.80 -1.02
C PHE A 60 -30.94 0.65 0.50
N LYS A 61 -30.10 1.49 1.15
CA LYS A 61 -29.81 1.45 2.60
C LYS A 61 -29.31 0.08 3.09
N LEU A 62 -28.67 -0.69 2.21
CA LEU A 62 -28.15 -2.03 2.51
C LEU A 62 -26.93 -2.00 3.42
N GLY A 63 -26.38 -0.83 3.74
CA GLY A 63 -25.36 -0.67 4.78
C GLY A 63 -25.79 -1.16 6.16
N VAL A 64 -27.11 -1.28 6.44
CA VAL A 64 -27.60 -1.87 7.69
C VAL A 64 -27.16 -3.33 7.85
N VAL A 65 -26.92 -4.04 6.74
CA VAL A 65 -26.52 -5.46 6.73
C VAL A 65 -25.18 -5.68 7.42
N ILE A 66 -24.28 -4.69 7.38
CA ILE A 66 -22.96 -4.73 8.02
C ILE A 66 -23.08 -5.00 9.53
N LYS A 67 -24.18 -4.57 10.18
CA LYS A 67 -24.42 -4.80 11.61
C LYS A 67 -24.62 -6.27 11.98
N PHE A 68 -24.93 -7.13 11.01
CA PHE A 68 -25.13 -8.57 11.22
C PHE A 68 -23.86 -9.39 11.00
N ILE A 69 -22.74 -8.76 10.61
CA ILE A 69 -21.46 -9.47 10.46
C ILE A 69 -20.93 -9.84 11.86
N PRO A 70 -20.76 -11.13 12.17
CA PRO A 70 -20.23 -11.55 13.46
C PRO A 70 -18.83 -10.98 13.74
N TYR A 71 -18.59 -10.61 14.99
CA TYR A 71 -17.28 -10.11 15.45
C TYR A 71 -16.10 -11.04 15.09
N PRO A 72 -16.21 -12.39 15.20
CA PRO A 72 -15.14 -13.30 14.79
C PRO A 72 -14.73 -13.15 13.32
N ILE A 73 -15.66 -12.82 12.41
CA ILE A 73 -15.36 -12.62 10.98
C ILE A 73 -14.52 -11.35 10.80
N ILE A 74 -14.87 -10.28 11.51
CA ILE A 74 -14.14 -9.00 11.45
C ILE A 74 -12.71 -9.18 11.97
N VAL A 75 -12.54 -9.87 13.10
CA VAL A 75 -11.21 -10.17 13.67
C VAL A 75 -10.38 -11.05 12.74
N GLY A 76 -10.99 -12.10 12.17
CA GLY A 76 -10.31 -12.98 11.21
C GLY A 76 -9.87 -12.23 9.95
N PHE A 77 -10.76 -11.42 9.37
CA PHE A 77 -10.47 -10.63 8.17
C PHE A 77 -9.37 -9.59 8.43
N THR A 78 -9.45 -8.83 9.53
CA THR A 78 -8.43 -7.83 9.88
C THR A 78 -7.07 -8.46 10.20
N SER A 79 -7.05 -9.63 10.85
CA SER A 79 -5.82 -10.39 11.08
C SER A 79 -5.23 -10.91 9.76
N GLY A 80 -6.05 -11.40 8.84
CA GLY A 80 -5.63 -11.83 7.51
C GLY A 80 -5.02 -10.68 6.70
N ILE A 81 -5.63 -9.50 6.75
CA ILE A 81 -5.06 -8.28 6.16
C ILE A 81 -3.71 -7.93 6.77
N ALA A 82 -3.58 -7.97 8.10
CA ALA A 82 -2.33 -7.64 8.79
C ALA A 82 -1.19 -8.57 8.35
N VAL A 83 -1.44 -9.89 8.28
CA VAL A 83 -0.49 -10.90 7.80
C VAL A 83 -0.12 -10.70 6.33
N THR A 84 -1.09 -10.30 5.52
CA THR A 84 -0.87 -10.02 4.10
C THR A 84 -0.02 -8.77 3.90
N ILE A 85 -0.32 -7.68 4.61
CA ILE A 85 0.49 -6.45 4.59
C ILE A 85 1.91 -6.78 5.06
N PHE A 86 2.07 -7.46 6.18
CA PHE A 86 3.37 -7.89 6.68
C PHE A 86 4.18 -8.62 5.61
N THR A 87 3.56 -9.60 4.92
CA THR A 87 4.21 -10.35 3.84
C THR A 87 4.70 -9.43 2.72
N THR A 88 3.89 -8.45 2.30
CA THR A 88 4.32 -7.52 1.25
C THR A 88 5.52 -6.67 1.63
N GLN A 89 5.76 -6.42 2.93
CA GLN A 89 6.88 -5.62 3.40
C GLN A 89 8.19 -6.43 3.48
N ILE A 90 8.15 -7.76 3.52
CA ILE A 90 9.34 -8.61 3.67
C ILE A 90 10.35 -8.38 2.54
N ALA A 91 9.87 -8.28 1.30
CA ALA A 91 10.72 -8.00 0.15
C ALA A 91 11.49 -6.67 0.31
N ASP A 92 10.82 -5.63 0.80
CA ASP A 92 11.41 -4.29 0.96
C ASP A 92 12.35 -4.22 2.17
N ILE A 93 12.01 -4.87 3.28
CA ILE A 93 12.85 -4.94 4.48
C ILE A 93 14.21 -5.55 4.13
N PHE A 94 14.21 -6.68 3.42
CA PHE A 94 15.46 -7.36 3.05
C PHE A 94 16.08 -6.84 1.75
N GLY A 95 15.41 -5.96 1.02
CA GLY A 95 15.84 -5.48 -0.29
C GLY A 95 16.04 -6.61 -1.30
N LEU A 96 15.15 -7.61 -1.30
CA LEU A 96 15.26 -8.79 -2.17
C LEU A 96 15.11 -8.39 -3.64
N SER A 97 15.95 -8.98 -4.49
CA SER A 97 15.88 -8.82 -5.94
C SER A 97 15.42 -10.11 -6.58
N PHE A 98 14.36 -10.02 -7.40
CA PHE A 98 13.73 -11.20 -8.02
C PHE A 98 14.21 -11.46 -9.45
N GLY A 99 15.26 -10.79 -9.92
CA GLY A 99 15.86 -11.08 -11.24
C GLY A 99 14.91 -10.96 -12.44
N GLY A 100 13.81 -10.20 -12.31
CA GLY A 100 12.78 -10.08 -13.34
C GLY A 100 11.65 -11.12 -13.24
N GLU A 101 11.68 -12.05 -12.27
CA GLU A 101 10.54 -12.90 -11.95
C GLU A 101 9.35 -12.05 -11.50
N LYS A 102 8.16 -12.36 -12.02
CA LYS A 102 6.92 -11.70 -11.60
C LYS A 102 6.60 -12.12 -10.17
N VAL A 103 6.46 -11.15 -9.28
CA VAL A 103 6.04 -11.39 -7.90
C VAL A 103 4.59 -11.92 -7.90
N PRO A 104 4.31 -13.10 -7.33
CA PRO A 104 2.94 -13.61 -7.27
C PRO A 104 2.01 -12.69 -6.50
N GLY A 105 0.72 -12.68 -6.85
CA GLY A 105 -0.29 -11.91 -6.13
C GLY A 105 -0.70 -12.55 -4.80
N ASP A 106 -0.65 -13.87 -4.72
CA ASP A 106 -1.09 -14.64 -3.55
C ASP A 106 -0.02 -14.71 -2.43
N PHE A 107 -0.46 -15.08 -1.24
CA PHE A 107 0.39 -15.14 -0.05
C PHE A 107 1.47 -16.23 -0.16
N VAL A 108 1.11 -17.44 -0.59
CA VAL A 108 2.00 -18.61 -0.57
C VAL A 108 3.09 -18.46 -1.64
N GLY A 109 2.71 -18.03 -2.85
CA GLY A 109 3.63 -17.76 -3.94
C GLY A 109 4.68 -16.72 -3.58
N LYS A 110 4.30 -15.64 -2.86
CA LYS A 110 5.26 -14.64 -2.36
C LYS A 110 6.30 -15.24 -1.44
N TRP A 111 5.89 -16.02 -0.44
CA TRP A 111 6.84 -16.65 0.48
C TRP A 111 7.77 -17.64 -0.22
N LEU A 112 7.26 -18.44 -1.16
CA LEU A 112 8.10 -19.35 -1.95
C LEU A 112 9.15 -18.58 -2.75
N LEU A 113 8.76 -17.46 -3.37
CA LEU A 113 9.67 -16.57 -4.10
C LEU A 113 10.73 -15.96 -3.17
N TYR A 114 10.32 -15.48 -2.00
CA TYR A 114 11.23 -14.89 -1.00
C TYR A 114 12.26 -15.89 -0.50
N PHE A 115 11.86 -17.14 -0.23
CA PHE A 115 12.81 -18.18 0.16
C PHE A 115 13.80 -18.54 -0.95
N ARG A 116 13.36 -18.53 -2.21
CA ARG A 116 14.24 -18.80 -3.36
C ARG A 116 15.30 -17.72 -3.55
N HIS A 117 14.96 -16.46 -3.28
CA HIS A 117 15.84 -15.30 -3.48
C HIS A 117 16.42 -14.78 -2.15
N PHE A 118 16.42 -15.57 -1.09
CA PHE A 118 16.88 -15.14 0.23
C PHE A 118 18.39 -14.87 0.27
N ASP A 119 19.14 -15.38 -0.70
CA ASP A 119 20.55 -15.07 -0.93
C ASP A 119 20.77 -13.65 -1.48
N SER A 120 19.75 -13.03 -2.07
CA SER A 120 19.80 -11.66 -2.63
C SER A 120 19.68 -10.53 -1.58
N ILE A 121 19.79 -10.84 -0.28
CA ILE A 121 19.60 -9.87 0.80
C ILE A 121 20.55 -8.68 0.67
N ASN A 122 19.95 -7.50 0.76
CA ASN A 122 20.65 -6.25 0.88
C ASN A 122 20.70 -5.80 2.34
N TRP A 123 21.89 -5.93 2.94
CA TRP A 123 22.10 -5.59 4.34
C TRP A 123 21.96 -4.10 4.63
N TRP A 124 22.21 -3.22 3.65
CA TRP A 124 21.99 -1.79 3.81
C TRP A 124 20.50 -1.46 3.89
N ASN A 125 19.67 -2.03 3.00
CA ASN A 125 18.21 -1.90 3.10
C ASN A 125 17.70 -2.43 4.44
N THR A 126 18.20 -3.60 4.85
CA THR A 126 17.80 -4.23 6.12
C THR A 126 18.14 -3.34 7.31
N ALA A 127 19.33 -2.76 7.35
CA ALA A 127 19.73 -1.83 8.41
C ALA A 127 18.84 -0.58 8.45
N VAL A 128 18.54 0.01 7.29
CA VAL A 128 17.65 1.16 7.16
C VAL A 128 16.21 0.83 7.59
N ALA A 129 15.71 -0.34 7.21
CA ALA A 129 14.37 -0.81 7.61
C ALA A 129 14.28 -1.02 9.12
N MET A 130 15.28 -1.69 9.72
CA MET A 130 15.33 -1.91 11.17
C MET A 130 15.46 -0.60 11.94
N LEU A 131 16.27 0.34 11.45
CA LEU A 131 16.36 1.69 12.01
C LEU A 131 15.01 2.42 11.94
N SER A 132 14.31 2.33 10.80
CA SER A 132 12.98 2.93 10.62
C SER A 132 11.98 2.37 11.62
N ILE A 133 11.92 1.04 11.79
CA ILE A 133 11.06 0.37 12.77
C ILE A 133 11.41 0.82 14.19
N ALA A 134 12.70 0.90 14.52
CA ALA A 134 13.15 1.37 15.83
C ALA A 134 12.71 2.81 16.11
N ILE A 135 12.85 3.73 15.14
CA ILE A 135 12.38 5.10 15.28
C ILE A 135 10.86 5.12 15.51
N ILE A 136 10.09 4.43 14.65
CA ILE A 136 8.62 4.38 14.76
C ILE A 136 8.18 3.89 16.15
N ALA A 137 8.83 2.86 16.69
CA ALA A 137 8.49 2.26 17.97
C ALA A 137 8.95 3.09 19.18
N LEU A 138 10.10 3.76 19.09
CA LEU A 138 10.70 4.50 20.20
C LEU A 138 10.24 5.95 20.27
N THR A 139 9.93 6.60 19.14
CA THR A 139 9.49 8.01 19.11
C THR A 139 8.31 8.32 20.03
N PRO A 140 7.23 7.51 20.09
CA PRO A 140 6.08 7.81 20.96
C PRO A 140 6.43 7.87 22.45
N ARG A 141 7.55 7.25 22.87
CA ARG A 141 8.02 7.31 24.26
C ARG A 141 8.52 8.70 24.65
N PHE A 142 9.04 9.47 23.68
CA PHE A 142 9.62 10.79 23.90
C PHE A 142 8.73 11.92 23.34
N LEU A 143 8.12 11.71 22.17
CA LEU A 143 7.35 12.69 21.41
C LEU A 143 5.91 12.20 21.22
N LYS A 144 5.09 12.30 22.27
CA LYS A 144 3.69 11.81 22.27
C LYS A 144 2.77 12.49 21.25
N LYS A 145 3.11 13.71 20.79
CA LYS A 145 2.29 14.48 19.84
C LYS A 145 2.60 14.19 18.38
N ILE A 146 3.79 13.66 18.08
CA ILE A 146 4.25 13.48 16.70
C ILE A 146 4.23 11.99 16.36
N PRO A 147 3.53 11.57 15.30
CA PRO A 147 3.56 10.20 14.81
C PRO A 147 5.00 9.74 14.53
N GLY A 148 5.39 8.57 15.06
CA GLY A 148 6.73 8.00 14.85
C GLY A 148 7.07 7.77 13.37
N SER A 149 6.07 7.49 12.54
CA SER A 149 6.23 7.35 11.09
C SER A 149 6.69 8.64 10.40
N LEU A 150 6.18 9.81 10.80
CA LEU A 150 6.63 11.10 10.25
C LEU A 150 8.09 11.38 10.63
N VAL A 151 8.46 11.08 11.88
CA VAL A 151 9.84 11.24 12.35
C VAL A 151 10.78 10.30 11.60
N ALA A 152 10.39 9.03 11.42
CA ALA A 152 11.16 8.06 10.66
C ALA A 152 11.36 8.50 9.22
N ILE A 153 10.31 8.95 8.52
CA ILE A 153 10.41 9.43 7.13
C ILE A 153 11.46 10.55 7.02
N VAL A 154 11.38 11.57 7.87
CA VAL A 154 12.32 12.72 7.79
C VAL A 154 13.74 12.29 8.11
N LEU A 155 13.96 11.63 9.25
CA LEU A 155 15.31 11.27 9.71
C LEU A 155 15.97 10.26 8.78
N VAL A 156 15.26 9.22 8.38
CA VAL A 156 15.81 8.16 7.54
C VAL A 156 16.11 8.69 6.14
N THR A 157 15.26 9.56 5.58
CA THR A 157 15.55 10.20 4.29
C THR A 157 16.83 11.02 4.35
N VAL A 158 17.03 11.82 5.41
CA VAL A 158 18.27 12.60 5.58
C VAL A 158 19.47 11.67 5.73
N ILE A 159 19.37 10.61 6.54
CA ILE A 159 20.45 9.64 6.73
C ILE A 159 20.83 8.96 5.41
N VAL A 160 19.85 8.43 4.68
CA VAL A 160 20.08 7.75 3.40
C VAL A 160 20.66 8.71 2.36
N TYR A 161 20.17 9.95 2.31
CA TYR A 161 20.71 10.98 1.42
C TYR A 161 22.19 11.27 1.71
N LEU A 162 22.56 11.40 2.99
CA LEU A 162 23.95 11.62 3.39
C LEU A 162 24.83 10.40 3.09
N ILE A 163 24.33 9.18 3.36
CA ILE A 163 25.06 7.95 3.02
C ILE A 163 25.34 7.89 1.52
N LYS A 164 24.32 8.04 0.66
CA LYS A 164 24.52 8.04 -0.79
C LYS A 164 25.52 9.11 -1.24
N THR A 165 25.36 10.34 -0.74
CA THR A 165 26.19 11.49 -1.16
C THR A 165 27.66 11.38 -0.72
N PHE A 166 27.93 10.92 0.51
CA PHE A 166 29.28 10.95 1.08
C PHE A 166 30.03 9.61 1.00
N THR A 167 29.33 8.48 0.88
CA THR A 167 29.95 7.14 0.88
C THR A 167 29.85 6.43 -0.47
N GLY A 168 29.05 6.94 -1.42
CA GLY A 168 28.85 6.32 -2.73
C GLY A 168 28.11 4.97 -2.68
N ILE A 169 27.46 4.65 -1.56
CA ILE A 169 26.70 3.40 -1.41
C ILE A 169 25.33 3.58 -2.07
N ASP A 170 25.21 3.12 -3.32
CA ASP A 170 23.98 3.20 -4.10
C ASP A 170 23.06 1.99 -3.93
N SER A 171 23.43 1.04 -3.07
CA SER A 171 22.64 -0.17 -2.86
C SER A 171 21.31 0.08 -2.14
N ILE A 172 21.04 1.28 -1.62
CA ILE A 172 19.77 1.58 -0.94
C ILE A 172 18.76 2.10 -1.95
N ASP A 173 17.75 1.30 -2.25
CA ASP A 173 16.67 1.74 -3.13
C ASP A 173 15.84 2.86 -2.48
N THR A 174 15.70 3.97 -3.18
CA THR A 174 14.80 5.07 -2.78
C THR A 174 13.53 5.06 -3.63
N ILE A 175 12.54 5.84 -3.19
CA ILE A 175 11.30 6.02 -3.96
C ILE A 175 11.59 6.57 -5.37
N GLY A 176 12.57 7.47 -5.51
CA GLY A 176 12.96 8.01 -6.81
C GLY A 176 13.64 6.99 -7.74
N ASP A 177 14.26 5.95 -7.17
CA ASP A 177 14.91 4.88 -7.94
C ASP A 177 13.86 3.90 -8.48
N ARG A 178 12.79 3.64 -7.71
CA ARG A 178 11.76 2.65 -8.05
C ARG A 178 10.53 3.22 -8.75
N PHE A 179 10.22 4.49 -8.54
CA PHE A 179 8.97 5.11 -8.99
C PHE A 179 9.21 6.46 -9.65
N SER A 180 8.53 6.68 -10.78
CA SER A 180 8.45 8.00 -11.40
C SER A 180 7.26 8.76 -10.82
N ILE A 181 7.52 9.87 -10.14
CA ILE A 181 6.49 10.76 -9.61
C ILE A 181 6.29 11.89 -10.62
N LYS A 182 5.13 11.91 -11.28
CA LYS A 182 4.70 13.07 -12.07
C LYS A 182 4.07 14.10 -11.13
N SER A 183 4.49 15.36 -11.25
CA SER A 183 3.96 16.48 -10.46
C SER A 183 2.68 17.09 -11.04
N GLU A 184 2.09 16.45 -12.04
CA GLU A 184 0.90 16.92 -12.75
C GLU A 184 -0.35 16.16 -12.26
N LEU A 185 -1.51 16.81 -12.38
CA LEU A 185 -2.77 16.10 -12.22
C LEU A 185 -2.93 15.12 -13.38
N PRO A 186 -3.35 13.87 -13.13
CA PRO A 186 -3.58 12.91 -14.20
C PRO A 186 -4.73 13.40 -15.08
N ASP A 187 -4.59 13.17 -16.39
CA ASP A 187 -5.67 13.45 -17.34
C ASP A 187 -6.88 12.55 -17.05
N ALA A 188 -8.07 13.11 -17.27
CA ALA A 188 -9.30 12.37 -17.16
C ALA A 188 -9.49 11.51 -18.42
N GLU A 189 -8.99 10.28 -18.38
CA GLU A 189 -9.18 9.30 -19.45
C GLU A 189 -10.36 8.37 -19.16
N ILE A 190 -11.21 8.17 -20.16
CA ILE A 190 -12.26 7.14 -20.11
C ILE A 190 -11.60 5.82 -20.55
N PRO A 191 -11.59 4.77 -19.72
CA PRO A 191 -10.98 3.50 -20.09
C PRO A 191 -11.70 2.92 -21.32
N ALA A 192 -10.94 2.45 -22.30
CA ALA A 192 -11.49 1.70 -23.42
C ALA A 192 -12.14 0.42 -22.90
N ILE A 193 -13.47 0.31 -23.06
CA ILE A 193 -14.22 -0.88 -22.68
C ILE A 193 -14.07 -1.88 -23.82
N ASN A 194 -13.12 -2.80 -23.69
CA ASN A 194 -13.05 -3.96 -24.56
C ASN A 194 -13.98 -5.04 -24.00
N TRP A 195 -14.98 -5.45 -24.79
CA TRP A 195 -15.94 -6.50 -24.44
C TRP A 195 -15.46 -7.90 -24.87
N GLU A 196 -14.30 -7.99 -25.51
CA GLU A 196 -13.68 -9.27 -25.85
C GLU A 196 -12.94 -9.81 -24.61
N ALA A 197 -13.53 -10.84 -24.02
CA ALA A 197 -12.91 -11.70 -23.00
C ALA A 197 -12.21 -12.89 -23.67
#